data_AF-A0A1H3KNA2-F1
#
_entry.id   AF-A0A1H3KNA2-F1
#
_cell.length_a   1.000
_cell.length_b   1.000
_cell.length_c   1.000
_cell.angle_alpha   90.00
_cell.angle_beta   90.00
_cell.angle_gamma   90.00
#
_symmetry.space_group_name_H-M   'P 1'
#
loop_
_entity.id
_entity.type
_entity.pdbx_description
1 polymer ?
#
loop_
_entity_poly.entity_id
_entity_poly.type
_entity_poly.pdbx_seq_one_letter_code
_entity_poly.pdbx_strand_id
1 'polypeptide(L)'
;MKLSHALLGAGFAGPASAACYDYQGTPANDLRWVVGLDNATGTADDYSLQIDNALLRNIRPAHCSGTYGCDIISYRIQWFGGSWTTPYLPGNNDFHTRGDGSVVKAWAMINDHNYQISYCN
;
A
#
# COMPACT_ATOMS: atom_id res chain seq x y z
N MET A 1 46.69 31.94 25.07
CA MET A 1 46.26 30.54 25.26
C MET A 1 44.85 30.52 25.82
N LYS A 2 44.02 29.59 25.31
CA LYS A 2 42.67 29.18 25.75
C LYS A 2 41.50 30.14 25.42
N LEU A 3 40.34 29.66 24.98
CA LEU A 3 39.95 28.47 24.20
C LEU A 3 38.49 28.76 23.80
N SER A 4 38.19 28.74 22.50
CA SER A 4 36.84 28.94 21.97
C SER A 4 35.93 27.79 22.41
N HIS A 5 34.81 28.10 23.08
CA HIS A 5 33.76 27.12 23.34
C HIS A 5 32.71 27.22 22.23
N ALA A 6 32.81 26.32 21.25
CA ALA A 6 31.72 26.02 20.34
C ALA A 6 30.75 25.08 21.06
N LEU A 7 29.54 25.54 21.37
CA LEU A 7 28.43 24.65 21.72
C LEU A 7 27.99 23.93 20.43
N LEU A 8 28.40 22.67 20.30
CA LEU A 8 27.75 21.71 19.40
C LEU A 8 26.33 21.48 19.92
N GLY A 9 25.34 21.98 19.19
CA GLY A 9 23.95 21.60 19.36
C GLY A 9 23.80 20.11 19.05
N ALA A 10 23.63 19.30 20.09
CA ALA A 10 23.18 17.93 19.95
C ALA A 10 21.75 17.96 19.41
N GLY A 11 21.60 17.77 18.10
CA GLY A 11 20.31 17.44 17.50
C GLY A 11 19.89 16.09 18.04
N PHE A 12 18.87 16.08 18.91
CA PHE A 12 18.19 14.86 19.29
C PHE A 12 17.51 14.29 18.04
N ALA A 13 18.14 13.29 17.41
CA ALA A 13 17.46 12.42 16.48
C ALA A 13 16.45 11.60 17.30
N GLY A 14 15.19 12.04 17.32
CA GLY A 14 14.09 11.21 17.78
C GLY A 14 14.05 9.91 16.96
N PRO A 15 13.49 8.81 17.50
CA PRO A 15 13.32 7.60 16.71
C PRO A 15 12.48 7.94 15.47
N ALA A 16 12.96 7.55 14.30
CA ALA A 16 12.18 7.67 13.07
C ALA A 16 10.87 6.90 13.25
N SER A 17 9.76 7.62 13.42
CA SER A 17 8.43 7.01 13.41
C SER A 17 8.04 6.75 11.97
N ALA A 18 7.62 5.52 11.66
CA ALA A 18 7.00 5.18 10.39
C ALA A 18 5.83 6.15 10.13
N ALA A 19 5.91 6.91 9.05
CA ALA A 19 4.83 7.77 8.58
C ALA A 19 3.91 6.93 7.70
N CYS A 20 2.62 6.96 8.01
CA CYS A 20 1.60 6.23 7.27
C CYS A 20 0.75 7.19 6.43
N TYR A 21 0.34 6.72 5.26
CA TYR A 21 -0.37 7.49 4.25
C TYR A 21 -1.52 6.68 3.66
N ASP A 22 -2.52 7.39 3.18
CA ASP A 22 -3.65 6.82 2.44
C ASP A 22 -3.61 7.27 0.97
N TYR A 23 -3.97 6.35 0.08
CA TYR A 23 -4.14 6.60 -1.35
C TYR A 23 -5.47 6.04 -1.81
N GLN A 24 -6.31 6.88 -2.41
CA GLN A 24 -7.54 6.45 -3.07
C GLN A 24 -7.33 6.40 -4.59
N GLY A 25 -7.84 5.34 -5.22
CA GLY A 25 -7.76 5.14 -6.65
C GLY A 25 -9.07 4.60 -7.24
N THR A 26 -9.11 4.60 -8.56
CA THR A 26 -10.20 4.07 -9.37
C THR A 26 -9.64 3.00 -10.30
N PRO A 27 -10.44 2.07 -10.83
CA PRO A 27 -9.97 1.03 -11.75
C PRO A 27 -9.17 1.60 -12.94
N ALA A 28 -9.66 2.70 -13.53
CA ALA A 28 -9.03 3.36 -14.67
C ALA A 28 -7.62 3.92 -14.40
N ASN A 29 -7.25 4.12 -13.13
CA ASN A 29 -5.99 4.74 -12.72
C ASN A 29 -5.09 3.78 -11.94
N ASP A 30 -5.44 2.50 -11.90
CA ASP A 30 -4.62 1.50 -11.24
C ASP A 30 -3.49 1.03 -12.16
N LEU A 31 -2.26 1.33 -11.76
CA LEU A 31 -1.07 0.98 -12.52
C LEU A 31 -0.82 -0.53 -12.59
N ARG A 32 -1.46 -1.35 -11.76
CA ARG A 32 -1.40 -2.81 -11.91
C ARG A 32 -1.86 -3.27 -13.29
N TRP A 33 -2.89 -2.63 -13.84
CA TRP A 33 -3.39 -2.96 -15.19
C TRP A 33 -2.44 -2.46 -16.29
N VAL A 34 -1.76 -1.33 -16.05
CA VAL A 34 -0.78 -0.76 -16.99
C VAL A 34 0.46 -1.64 -17.11
N VAL A 35 0.83 -2.34 -16.04
CA VAL A 35 2.00 -3.24 -16.01
C VAL A 35 1.63 -4.69 -16.42
N GLY A 36 0.38 -4.95 -16.82
CA GLY A 36 -0.05 -6.25 -17.36
C GLY A 36 -0.09 -7.37 -16.32
N LEU A 37 -0.41 -7.02 -15.08
CA LEU A 37 -0.37 -7.91 -13.91
C LEU A 37 -1.65 -8.69 -13.66
N ASP A 38 -2.28 -9.14 -14.73
CA ASP A 38 -3.56 -9.82 -14.69
C ASP A 38 -3.62 -11.08 -15.54
N ASN A 39 -2.67 -12.01 -15.36
CA ASN A 39 -2.93 -13.39 -15.78
C ASN A 39 -2.09 -14.47 -15.09
N ALA A 40 -1.94 -14.40 -13.76
CA ALA A 40 -1.45 -15.57 -13.03
C ALA A 40 -2.59 -16.58 -12.88
N THR A 41 -2.73 -17.46 -13.88
CA THR A 41 -3.61 -18.64 -13.89
C THR A 41 -3.19 -19.73 -12.90
N GLY A 42 -2.49 -19.38 -11.82
CA GLY A 42 -1.98 -20.34 -10.86
C GLY A 42 -1.83 -19.72 -9.48
N THR A 43 -2.37 -20.43 -8.49
CA THR A 43 -2.18 -20.52 -7.02
C THR A 43 -1.02 -19.79 -6.30
N ALA A 44 -0.48 -18.68 -6.81
CA ALA A 44 0.56 -17.88 -6.17
C ALA A 44 0.21 -16.39 -6.26
N ASP A 45 -0.69 -15.97 -5.38
CA ASP A 45 -1.26 -14.63 -5.25
C ASP A 45 -0.36 -13.63 -4.49
N ASP A 46 0.83 -14.04 -4.08
CA ASP A 46 1.79 -13.23 -3.30
C ASP A 46 2.64 -12.25 -4.13
N TYR A 47 2.66 -12.37 -5.47
CA TYR A 47 3.37 -11.41 -6.32
C TYR A 47 2.71 -10.03 -6.34
N SER A 48 1.40 -9.97 -6.06
CA SER A 48 0.64 -8.72 -6.03
C SER A 48 1.20 -7.74 -5.00
N LEU A 49 1.55 -8.19 -3.79
CA LEU A 49 2.02 -7.30 -2.71
C LEU A 49 3.41 -6.72 -2.98
N GLN A 50 4.36 -7.53 -3.43
CA GLN A 50 5.72 -7.05 -3.76
C GLN A 50 5.68 -6.03 -4.89
N ILE A 51 4.82 -6.28 -5.88
CA ILE A 51 4.62 -5.42 -7.02
C ILE A 51 3.86 -4.15 -6.63
N ASP A 52 2.87 -4.25 -5.76
CA ASP A 52 2.14 -3.10 -5.25
C ASP A 52 3.05 -2.20 -4.41
N ASN A 53 3.93 -2.78 -3.57
CA ASN A 53 4.97 -2.03 -2.86
C ASN A 53 5.96 -1.39 -3.86
N ALA A 54 6.32 -2.06 -4.95
CA ALA A 54 7.18 -1.50 -6.00
C ALA A 54 6.48 -0.38 -6.80
N LEU A 55 5.19 -0.52 -7.10
CA LEU A 55 4.37 0.51 -7.75
C LEU A 55 4.24 1.73 -6.85
N LEU A 56 4.01 1.54 -5.55
CA LEU A 56 3.98 2.65 -4.59
C LEU A 56 5.31 3.43 -4.58
N ARG A 57 6.45 2.74 -4.67
CA ARG A 57 7.77 3.40 -4.77
C ARG A 57 7.90 4.24 -6.05
N ASN A 58 7.29 3.84 -7.15
CA ASN A 58 7.29 4.59 -8.41
C ASN A 58 6.32 5.79 -8.40
N ILE A 59 5.12 5.62 -7.83
CA ILE A 59 4.08 6.66 -7.83
C ILE A 59 4.28 7.68 -6.70
N ARG A 60 4.87 7.24 -5.59
CA ARG A 60 5.04 8.01 -4.34
C ARG A 60 6.48 7.94 -3.81
N PRO A 61 7.50 8.28 -4.62
CA PRO A 61 8.90 8.12 -4.24
C PRO A 61 9.28 8.91 -2.98
N ALA A 62 8.65 10.08 -2.74
CA ALA A 62 8.90 10.87 -1.54
C ALA A 62 8.49 10.12 -0.26
N HIS A 63 7.35 9.42 -0.27
CA HIS A 63 6.85 8.68 0.89
C HIS A 63 7.66 7.41 1.11
N CYS A 64 8.13 6.79 0.03
CA CYS A 64 8.77 5.47 0.03
C CYS A 64 10.31 5.52 -0.05
N SER A 65 10.92 6.66 0.25
CA SER A 65 12.38 6.87 0.13
C SER A 65 13.21 6.28 1.29
N GLY A 66 12.56 5.70 2.29
CA GLY A 66 13.21 5.06 3.45
C GLY A 66 13.84 3.70 3.12
N THR A 67 14.64 3.18 4.06
CA THR A 67 15.36 1.88 3.94
C THR A 67 14.43 0.69 3.67
N TYR A 68 13.19 0.73 4.16
CA TYR A 68 12.21 -0.33 3.99
C TYR A 68 11.23 -0.08 2.83
N GLY A 69 11.25 1.12 2.23
CA GLY A 69 10.31 1.54 1.20
C GLY A 69 8.93 1.86 1.78
N CYS A 70 7.87 1.72 0.98
CA CYS A 70 6.50 1.71 1.49
C CYS A 70 5.97 0.29 1.52
N ASP A 71 5.30 -0.07 2.61
CA ASP A 71 4.58 -1.33 2.75
C ASP A 71 3.09 -1.09 2.90
N ILE A 72 2.29 -1.76 2.08
CA ILE A 72 0.83 -1.76 2.23
C ILE A 72 0.46 -2.50 3.52
N ILE A 73 -0.17 -1.77 4.44
CA ILE A 73 -0.66 -2.31 5.71
C ILE A 73 -2.13 -2.69 5.65
N SER A 74 -2.92 -2.04 4.78
CA SER A 74 -4.31 -2.38 4.57
C SER A 74 -4.84 -1.81 3.25
N TYR A 75 -5.96 -2.34 2.80
CA TYR A 75 -6.72 -1.77 1.70
C TYR A 75 -8.22 -1.99 1.89
N ARG A 76 -9.05 -1.16 1.27
CA ARG A 76 -10.50 -1.30 1.27
C ARG A 76 -11.08 -0.96 -0.08
N ILE A 77 -12.21 -1.59 -0.38
CA ILE A 77 -12.95 -1.48 -1.62
C ILE A 77 -14.24 -0.68 -1.37
N GLN A 78 -14.60 0.20 -2.31
CA GLN A 78 -15.89 0.88 -2.34
C GLN A 78 -16.83 0.13 -3.27
N TRP A 79 -17.93 -0.40 -2.74
CA TRP A 79 -18.97 -1.04 -3.54
C TRP A 79 -19.63 -0.05 -4.50
N PHE A 80 -20.27 -0.56 -5.57
CA PHE A 80 -21.03 0.27 -6.52
C PHE A 80 -22.11 1.15 -5.85
N GLY A 81 -22.62 0.76 -4.69
CA GLY A 81 -23.52 1.57 -3.86
C GLY A 81 -22.84 2.69 -3.07
N GLY A 82 -21.54 2.94 -3.26
CA GLY A 82 -20.75 3.97 -2.59
C GLY A 82 -20.25 3.61 -1.18
N SER A 83 -20.69 2.47 -0.64
CA SER A 83 -20.29 2.00 0.70
C SER A 83 -18.90 1.38 0.69
N TRP A 84 -18.07 1.76 1.67
CA TRP A 84 -16.74 1.18 1.85
C TRP A 84 -16.80 -0.10 2.68
N THR A 85 -15.98 -1.07 2.31
CA THR A 85 -15.69 -2.25 3.12
C THR A 85 -14.88 -1.90 4.37
N THR A 86 -14.92 -2.78 5.37
CA THR A 86 -13.90 -2.81 6.42
C THR A 86 -12.53 -3.05 5.80
N PRO A 87 -11.44 -2.51 6.37
CA PRO A 87 -10.09 -2.74 5.84
C PRO A 87 -9.74 -4.23 5.79
N TYR A 88 -9.20 -4.63 4.66
CA TYR A 88 -8.51 -5.90 4.43
C TYR A 88 -7.03 -5.72 4.75
N LEU A 89 -6.47 -6.67 5.47
CA LEU A 89 -5.07 -6.78 5.82
C LEU A 89 -4.44 -7.86 4.93
N PRO A 90 -3.43 -7.53 4.11
CA PRO A 90 -2.76 -8.49 3.25
C PRO A 90 -2.35 -9.76 4.00
N GLY A 91 -2.70 -10.93 3.47
CA GLY A 91 -2.35 -12.23 4.03
C GLY A 91 -3.13 -12.67 5.29
N ASN A 92 -4.01 -11.84 5.86
CA ASN A 92 -4.77 -12.20 7.07
C ASN A 92 -6.27 -12.38 6.78
N ASN A 93 -6.97 -11.30 6.41
CA ASN A 93 -8.40 -11.33 6.12
C ASN A 93 -8.70 -10.89 4.68
N ASP A 94 -7.74 -11.02 3.77
CA ASP A 94 -7.75 -10.46 2.43
C ASP A 94 -8.55 -11.26 1.39
N PHE A 95 -9.55 -12.02 1.84
CA PHE A 95 -10.45 -12.80 1.00
C PHE A 95 -11.88 -12.26 1.09
N HIS A 96 -12.61 -12.38 -0.02
CA HIS A 96 -14.00 -12.00 -0.12
C HIS A 96 -14.80 -13.09 -0.83
N THR A 97 -15.96 -13.44 -0.29
CA THR A 97 -16.91 -14.37 -0.91
C THR A 97 -17.90 -13.60 -1.78
N ARG A 98 -17.86 -13.84 -3.09
CA ARG A 98 -18.78 -13.26 -4.07
C ARG A 98 -20.20 -13.81 -3.88
N GLY A 99 -21.18 -13.13 -4.48
CA GLY A 99 -22.59 -13.54 -4.42
C GLY A 99 -22.89 -14.91 -5.02
N ASP A 100 -22.01 -15.42 -5.88
CA ASP A 100 -22.06 -16.78 -6.45
C ASP A 100 -21.41 -17.85 -5.55
N GLY A 101 -20.89 -17.46 -4.38
CA GLY A 101 -20.20 -18.33 -3.42
C GLY A 101 -18.72 -18.54 -3.70
N SER A 102 -18.17 -18.01 -4.80
CA SER A 102 -16.73 -18.10 -5.07
C SER A 102 -15.93 -17.20 -4.12
N VAL A 103 -14.76 -17.68 -3.70
CA VAL A 103 -13.84 -16.91 -2.84
C VAL A 103 -12.73 -16.35 -3.69
N VAL A 104 -12.51 -15.04 -3.59
CA VAL A 104 -11.43 -14.33 -4.29
C VAL A 104 -10.62 -13.51 -3.29
N LYS A 105 -9.38 -13.17 -3.66
CA LYS A 105 -8.66 -12.13 -2.95
C LYS A 105 -9.38 -10.80 -3.12
N ALA A 106 -9.53 -10.04 -2.03
CA ALA A 106 -10.27 -8.78 -2.04
C ALA A 106 -9.61 -7.74 -2.98
N TRP A 107 -8.28 -7.76 -3.12
CA TRP A 107 -7.58 -6.87 -4.05
C TRP A 107 -7.96 -7.12 -5.52
N ALA A 108 -8.41 -8.33 -5.87
CA ALA A 108 -8.83 -8.65 -7.23
C ALA A 108 -10.06 -7.83 -7.67
N MET A 109 -10.81 -7.25 -6.74
CA MET A 109 -11.97 -6.39 -7.01
C MET A 109 -11.60 -4.96 -7.38
N ILE A 110 -10.32 -4.60 -7.28
CA ILE A 110 -9.85 -3.27 -7.64
C ILE A 110 -9.92 -3.06 -9.18
N ASN A 111 -10.09 -4.14 -9.93
CA ASN A 111 -10.28 -4.11 -11.38
C ASN A 111 -11.58 -3.43 -11.82
N ASP A 112 -12.59 -3.37 -10.96
CA ASP A 112 -13.90 -2.79 -11.26
C ASP A 112 -14.49 -1.91 -10.14
N HIS A 113 -13.80 -1.78 -9.00
CA HIS A 113 -14.21 -0.91 -7.89
C HIS A 113 -13.18 0.18 -7.55
N ASN A 114 -13.68 1.29 -7.00
CA ASN A 114 -12.80 2.26 -6.35
C ASN A 114 -12.18 1.63 -5.10
N TYR A 115 -10.99 2.10 -4.74
CA TYR A 115 -10.21 1.50 -3.67
C TYR A 115 -9.46 2.55 -2.86
N GLN A 116 -9.09 2.17 -1.66
CA GLN A 116 -8.14 2.89 -0.83
C GLN A 116 -7.06 1.93 -0.33
N ILE A 117 -5.81 2.35 -0.39
CA ILE A 117 -4.65 1.64 0.16
C ILE A 117 -4.07 2.51 1.28
N SER A 118 -3.78 1.89 2.42
CA SER A 118 -2.99 2.47 3.50
C SER A 118 -1.62 1.83 3.52
N TYR A 119 -0.56 2.64 3.58
CA TYR A 119 0.82 2.20 3.56
C TYR A 119 1.70 3.02 4.49
N CYS A 120 2.79 2.45 5.01
CA CYS A 120 3.74 3.13 5.90
C CYS A 120 5.17 3.01 5.38
N ASN A 121 6.06 3.91 5.82
CA ASN A 121 7.48 3.95 5.44
C ASN A 121 8.46 3.44 6.51
#